data_AF-A0A3D5S5W8-F1
#
_entry.id   AF-A0A3D5S5W8-F1
#
_cell.length_a   1.000
_cell.length_b   1.000
_cell.length_c   1.000
_cell.angle_alpha   90.00
_cell.angle_beta   90.00
_cell.angle_gamma   90.00
#
_symmetry.space_group_name_H-M   'P 1'
#
loop_
_entity.id
_entity.type
_entity.pdbx_description
1 polymer ?
#
loop_
_entity_poly.entity_id
_entity_poly.type
_entity_poly.pdbx_seq_one_letter_code
_entity_poly.pdbx_strand_id
1 'polypeptide(L)'
;MVLIPSKTVLSNQLDIENFVKKQLAPFRERDWTNHIRPLNEAEKRYFDEHPMKDTAEGGCEECNSTGQEETTYNPKSKWDWYAIGGRWDGWLTDQSTRMKKEGSPGDENTEKEIGTIESLRDSFKSDHEEDSELKEFNWPDYDKMGQDILPNIRMVGELNLDTDDHGNHHIPFAIITPDGEWHEKGQMCWFACVSNENVDWDQEAVEILKKHKDHLAVAVDLHI
;
A
#
# COMPACT_ATOMS: atom_id res chain seq x y z
N MET A 1 -4.76 6.53 2.04
CA MET A 1 -6.16 6.10 2.31
C MET A 1 -7.05 6.65 1.21
N VAL A 2 -8.00 5.85 0.73
CA VAL A 2 -8.97 6.29 -0.30
C VAL A 2 -10.36 6.31 0.31
N LEU A 3 -11.10 7.41 0.10
CA LEU A 3 -12.47 7.56 0.57
C LEU A 3 -13.47 7.26 -0.54
N ILE A 4 -14.38 6.31 -0.30
CA ILE A 4 -15.38 5.89 -1.27
C ILE A 4 -16.78 6.30 -0.78
N PRO A 5 -17.57 7.03 -1.59
CA PRO A 5 -18.97 7.31 -1.27
C PRO A 5 -19.74 6.04 -0.98
N SER A 6 -20.32 5.97 0.20
CA SER A 6 -21.28 4.93 0.52
C SER A 6 -22.61 5.26 -0.14
N LYS A 7 -22.81 4.85 -1.41
CA LYS A 7 -24.10 5.04 -2.12
C LYS A 7 -25.28 4.29 -1.48
N THR A 8 -24.99 3.46 -0.48
CA THR A 8 -25.94 2.66 0.29
C THR A 8 -25.67 2.95 1.76
N VAL A 9 -26.70 3.06 2.59
CA VAL A 9 -26.49 3.15 4.05
C VAL A 9 -25.97 1.79 4.51
N LEU A 10 -24.64 1.64 4.58
CA LEU A 10 -24.01 0.50 5.21
C LEU A 10 -24.01 0.79 6.71
N SER A 11 -24.74 -0.03 7.47
CA SER A 11 -25.00 0.25 8.88
C SER A 11 -24.12 -0.56 9.83
N ASN A 12 -23.43 -1.57 9.31
CA ASN A 12 -22.62 -2.51 10.07
C ASN A 12 -21.59 -3.22 9.17
N GLN A 13 -20.64 -3.91 9.80
CA GLN A 13 -19.58 -4.67 9.13
C GLN A 13 -20.10 -5.73 8.15
N LEU A 14 -21.21 -6.41 8.47
CA LEU A 14 -21.79 -7.45 7.60
C LEU A 14 -22.35 -6.84 6.29
N ASP A 15 -22.92 -5.64 6.35
CA ASP A 15 -23.37 -4.91 5.16
C ASP A 15 -22.17 -4.55 4.27
N ILE A 16 -21.04 -4.13 4.87
CA ILE A 16 -19.80 -3.83 4.15
C ILE A 16 -19.26 -5.09 3.48
N GLU A 17 -19.16 -6.20 4.20
CA GLU A 17 -18.69 -7.46 3.62
C GLU A 17 -19.54 -7.91 2.44
N ASN A 18 -20.87 -7.85 2.58
CA ASN A 18 -21.80 -8.21 1.51
C ASN A 18 -21.68 -7.26 0.31
N PHE A 19 -21.51 -5.96 0.56
CA PHE A 19 -21.27 -4.96 -0.48
C PHE A 19 -19.95 -5.25 -1.22
N VAL A 20 -18.84 -5.41 -0.50
CA VAL A 20 -17.52 -5.69 -1.08
C VAL A 20 -17.55 -7.00 -1.88
N LYS A 21 -18.09 -8.08 -1.31
CA LYS A 21 -18.26 -9.36 -2.02
C LYS A 21 -19.10 -9.20 -3.29
N LYS A 22 -20.18 -8.41 -3.25
CA LYS A 22 -21.03 -8.13 -4.42
C LYS A 22 -20.34 -7.28 -5.48
N GLN A 23 -19.53 -6.29 -5.09
CA GLN A 23 -18.80 -5.41 -6.02
C GLN A 23 -17.55 -6.08 -6.60
N LEU A 24 -16.91 -7.01 -5.86
CA LEU A 24 -15.77 -7.79 -6.35
C LEU A 24 -16.19 -9.01 -7.17
N ALA A 25 -17.40 -9.55 -6.96
CA ALA A 25 -17.90 -10.70 -7.73
C ALA A 25 -17.82 -10.57 -9.27
N PRO A 26 -17.98 -9.38 -9.89
CA PRO A 26 -17.83 -9.18 -11.33
C PRO A 26 -16.37 -9.05 -11.79
N PHE A 27 -15.43 -8.61 -10.94
CA PHE A 27 -14.03 -8.41 -11.30
C PHE A 27 -13.29 -9.75 -11.47
N ARG A 28 -13.56 -10.42 -12.58
CA ARG A 28 -12.71 -11.47 -13.18
C ARG A 28 -11.78 -10.79 -14.18
N GLU A 29 -10.59 -11.34 -14.47
CA GLU A 29 -9.58 -10.79 -15.41
C GLU A 29 -10.14 -10.26 -16.75
N ARG A 30 -11.27 -10.81 -17.23
CA ARG A 30 -11.96 -10.38 -18.45
C ARG A 30 -12.52 -8.96 -18.37
N ASP A 31 -12.92 -8.48 -17.20
CA ASP A 31 -13.47 -7.12 -17.02
C ASP A 31 -12.38 -6.07 -17.02
N TRP A 32 -11.21 -6.37 -16.43
CA TRP A 32 -10.06 -5.45 -16.45
C TRP A 32 -9.55 -5.23 -17.88
N THR A 33 -9.33 -6.31 -18.63
CA THR A 33 -8.88 -6.24 -20.03
C THR A 33 -9.78 -5.34 -20.89
N ASN A 34 -11.11 -5.42 -20.67
CA ASN A 34 -12.06 -4.57 -21.36
C ASN A 34 -12.03 -3.12 -20.86
N HIS A 35 -11.89 -2.92 -19.55
CA HIS A 35 -11.85 -1.60 -18.92
C HIS A 35 -10.66 -0.76 -19.40
N ILE A 36 -9.47 -1.37 -19.47
CA ILE A 36 -8.25 -0.68 -19.92
C ILE A 36 -8.09 -0.63 -21.44
N ARG A 37 -8.96 -1.31 -22.20
CA ARG A 37 -8.85 -1.36 -23.67
C ARG A 37 -8.73 0.03 -24.33
N PRO A 38 -9.50 1.07 -23.95
CA PRO A 38 -9.35 2.40 -24.55
C PRO A 38 -7.97 3.02 -24.33
N LEU A 39 -7.35 2.78 -23.17
CA LEU A 39 -6.00 3.23 -22.86
C LEU A 39 -4.98 2.54 -23.78
N ASN A 40 -5.06 1.20 -23.86
CA ASN A 40 -4.16 0.39 -24.69
C ASN A 40 -4.30 0.74 -26.18
N GLU A 41 -5.52 0.96 -26.67
CA GLU A 41 -5.78 1.38 -28.04
C GLU A 41 -5.20 2.77 -28.34
N ALA A 42 -5.33 3.71 -27.40
CA ALA A 42 -4.77 5.06 -27.53
C ALA A 42 -3.24 5.02 -27.52
N GLU A 43 -2.63 4.29 -26.59
CA GLU A 43 -1.18 4.11 -26.50
C GLU A 43 -0.62 3.51 -27.79
N LYS A 44 -1.23 2.42 -28.27
CA LYS A 44 -0.85 1.81 -29.55
C LYS A 44 -0.98 2.80 -30.70
N ARG A 45 -2.08 3.54 -30.79
CA ARG A 45 -2.29 4.54 -31.86
C ARG A 45 -1.22 5.63 -31.83
N TYR A 46 -0.97 6.22 -30.67
CA TYR A 46 0.04 7.28 -30.54
C TYR A 46 1.44 6.78 -30.87
N PHE A 47 1.79 5.57 -30.42
CA PHE A 47 3.04 4.94 -30.79
C PHE A 47 3.14 4.72 -32.31
N ASP A 48 2.08 4.19 -32.94
CA ASP A 48 2.05 3.92 -34.38
C ASP A 48 2.11 5.19 -35.25
N GLU A 49 1.53 6.30 -34.78
CA GLU A 49 1.52 7.60 -35.44
C GLU A 49 2.80 8.41 -35.17
N HIS A 50 3.62 8.02 -34.19
CA HIS A 50 4.80 8.80 -33.80
C HIS A 50 5.87 8.77 -34.91
N PRO A 51 6.30 9.93 -35.46
CA PRO A 51 7.23 9.99 -36.59
C PRO A 51 8.59 9.32 -36.36
N MET A 52 8.99 9.18 -35.09
CA MET A 52 10.29 8.60 -34.69
C MET A 52 10.17 7.19 -34.11
N LYS A 53 9.02 6.51 -34.21
CA LYS A 53 8.80 5.20 -33.58
C LYS A 53 9.81 4.11 -34.00
N ASP A 54 10.34 4.23 -35.22
CA ASP A 54 11.31 3.29 -35.80
C ASP A 54 12.74 3.87 -35.85
N THR A 55 12.99 5.01 -35.19
CA THR A 55 14.28 5.71 -35.23
C THR A 55 14.80 5.92 -33.82
N ALA A 56 15.80 5.13 -33.44
CA ALA A 56 16.55 5.37 -32.22
C ALA A 56 17.54 6.52 -32.42
N GLU A 57 17.63 7.44 -31.46
CA GLU A 57 18.65 8.50 -31.49
C GLU A 57 20.04 7.87 -31.35
N GLY A 58 20.89 8.10 -32.36
CA GLY A 58 22.26 7.62 -32.36
C GLY A 58 23.08 8.32 -31.28
N GLY A 59 23.74 7.54 -30.42
CA GLY A 59 24.51 8.06 -29.28
C GLY A 59 23.70 8.25 -28.00
N CYS A 60 22.44 7.81 -27.97
CA CYS A 60 21.65 7.69 -26.74
C CYS A 60 22.33 6.68 -25.79
N GLU A 61 22.89 7.17 -24.67
CA GLU A 61 23.55 6.33 -23.65
C GLU A 61 22.52 5.55 -22.81
N GLU A 62 21.35 6.14 -22.55
CA GLU A 62 20.26 5.53 -21.75
C GLU A 62 19.65 4.32 -22.46
N CYS A 63 19.38 4.44 -23.75
CA CYS A 63 18.77 3.40 -24.58
C CYS A 63 19.77 2.65 -25.46
N ASN A 64 21.08 2.88 -25.32
CA ASN A 64 22.16 2.31 -26.15
C ASN A 64 21.89 2.36 -27.67
N SER A 65 21.29 3.46 -28.14
CA SER A 65 20.86 3.64 -29.54
C SER A 65 19.86 2.56 -30.05
N THR A 66 19.15 1.88 -29.15
CA THR A 66 18.09 0.92 -29.50
C THR A 66 16.70 1.57 -29.58
N GLY A 67 16.53 2.74 -28.95
CA GLY A 67 15.23 3.40 -28.82
C GLY A 67 14.30 2.73 -27.81
N GLN A 68 14.81 1.76 -27.04
CA GLN A 68 14.12 1.11 -25.93
C GLN A 68 14.90 1.39 -24.65
N GLU A 69 14.21 1.87 -23.63
CA GLU A 69 14.76 2.11 -22.31
C GLU A 69 13.90 1.35 -21.29
N GLU A 70 14.54 0.49 -20.50
CA GLU A 70 13.90 -0.13 -19.35
C GLU A 70 14.04 0.83 -18.17
N THR A 71 12.92 1.45 -17.77
CA THR A 71 12.87 2.25 -16.56
C THR A 71 12.10 1.52 -15.48
N THR A 72 12.61 1.55 -14.25
CA THR A 72 11.87 1.10 -13.06
C THR A 72 11.01 2.22 -12.47
N TYR A 73 11.02 3.40 -13.09
CA TYR A 73 10.46 4.63 -12.55
C TYR A 73 9.63 5.37 -13.59
N ASN A 74 8.40 5.72 -13.24
CA ASN A 74 7.56 6.55 -14.10
C ASN A 74 7.75 8.03 -13.72
N PRO A 75 8.36 8.88 -14.57
CA PRO A 75 8.66 10.27 -14.21
C PRO A 75 7.41 11.16 -14.06
N LYS A 76 6.22 10.63 -14.41
CA LYS A 76 4.93 11.29 -14.20
C LYS A 76 4.14 10.68 -13.04
N SER A 77 4.61 9.59 -12.44
CA SER A 77 3.92 8.97 -11.33
C SER A 77 4.10 9.79 -10.06
N LYS A 78 3.05 9.83 -9.25
CA LYS A 78 3.17 10.20 -7.85
C LYS A 78 3.58 8.98 -7.00
N TRP A 79 3.20 7.78 -7.46
CA TRP A 79 3.48 6.46 -6.91
C TRP A 79 3.53 5.46 -8.06
N ASP A 80 4.46 4.52 -8.03
CA ASP A 80 4.69 3.52 -9.07
C ASP A 80 3.73 2.32 -8.96
N TRP A 81 3.34 1.92 -7.74
CA TRP A 81 2.34 0.87 -7.53
C TRP A 81 1.60 0.99 -6.19
N TYR A 82 0.54 0.21 -6.04
CA TYR A 82 -0.27 0.17 -4.82
C TYR A 82 -0.80 -1.23 -4.48
N ALA A 83 -1.11 -1.45 -3.21
CA ALA A 83 -1.84 -2.62 -2.71
C ALA A 83 -2.83 -2.22 -1.62
N ILE A 84 -4.02 -2.82 -1.58
CA ILE A 84 -4.94 -2.63 -0.45
C ILE A 84 -4.36 -3.37 0.77
N GLY A 85 -4.22 -2.68 1.91
CA GLY A 85 -3.51 -3.19 3.08
C GLY A 85 -1.99 -3.18 2.93
N GLY A 86 -1.45 -4.10 2.12
CA GLY A 86 0.00 -4.22 1.88
C GLY A 86 0.80 -4.43 3.17
N ARG A 87 1.85 -3.63 3.38
CA ARG A 87 2.62 -3.58 4.65
C ARG A 87 1.78 -3.18 5.86
N TRP A 88 0.66 -2.53 5.62
CA TRP A 88 -0.27 -2.01 6.62
C TRP A 88 -1.58 -2.83 6.66
N ASP A 89 -1.53 -4.11 6.26
CA ASP A 89 -2.70 -4.99 6.29
C ASP A 89 -3.35 -5.03 7.69
N GLY A 90 -4.66 -4.81 7.73
CA GLY A 90 -5.43 -4.73 8.97
C GLY A 90 -5.20 -3.45 9.77
N TRP A 91 -4.54 -2.42 9.24
CA TRP A 91 -4.28 -1.17 9.97
C TRP A 91 -5.56 -0.46 10.44
N LEU A 92 -6.71 -0.65 9.77
CA LEU A 92 -8.01 -0.12 10.19
C LEU A 92 -8.76 -1.02 11.18
N THR A 93 -8.16 -2.12 11.64
CA THR A 93 -8.77 -2.99 12.66
C THR A 93 -8.42 -2.48 14.06
N ASP A 94 -9.44 -2.37 14.91
CA ASP A 94 -9.25 -2.00 16.31
C ASP A 94 -8.39 -3.07 17.02
N GLN A 95 -7.46 -2.64 17.88
CA GLN A 95 -6.54 -3.52 18.62
C GLN A 95 -7.28 -4.55 19.49
N SER A 96 -8.51 -4.26 19.92
CA SER A 96 -9.37 -5.23 20.63
C SER A 96 -9.65 -6.50 19.80
N THR A 97 -9.61 -6.41 18.47
CA THR A 97 -9.72 -7.55 17.54
C THR A 97 -8.38 -8.16 17.13
N ARG A 98 -7.27 -7.42 17.29
CA ARG A 98 -5.90 -7.85 16.95
C ARG A 98 -5.34 -8.91 17.91
N MET A 99 -5.86 -8.97 19.14
CA MET A 99 -5.59 -9.97 20.20
C MET A 99 -5.91 -11.44 19.83
N LYS A 100 -6.26 -11.76 18.58
CA LYS A 100 -6.58 -13.14 18.14
C LYS A 100 -5.71 -13.71 17.03
N LYS A 101 -4.69 -13.00 16.53
CA LYS A 101 -3.73 -13.55 15.57
C LYS A 101 -2.33 -13.61 16.18
N GLU A 102 -2.00 -14.72 16.83
CA GLU A 102 -0.60 -15.10 17.05
C GLU A 102 0.06 -15.30 15.68
N GLY A 103 1.22 -14.66 15.45
CA GLY A 103 2.09 -14.96 14.32
C GLY A 103 2.21 -13.91 13.21
N SER A 104 1.87 -12.63 13.44
CA SER A 104 2.25 -11.57 12.49
C SER A 104 3.70 -11.14 12.72
N PRO A 105 4.54 -11.01 11.67
CA PRO A 105 5.93 -10.57 11.80
C PRO A 105 5.95 -9.07 12.09
N GLY A 106 6.06 -8.71 13.36
CA GLY A 106 6.07 -7.32 13.83
C GLY A 106 6.07 -7.18 15.34
N ASP A 107 5.69 -8.22 16.08
CA ASP A 107 5.73 -8.22 17.55
C ASP A 107 7.07 -8.78 18.07
N GLU A 108 8.16 -8.04 17.85
CA GLU A 108 9.39 -8.23 18.63
C GLU A 108 9.51 -7.19 19.73
N ASN A 109 8.68 -7.38 20.76
CA ASN A 109 8.95 -6.94 22.12
C ASN A 109 8.38 -8.00 23.09
N THR A 110 8.93 -9.21 23.01
CA THR A 110 8.86 -10.13 24.15
C THR A 110 10.16 -9.98 24.91
N GLU A 111 10.08 -9.46 26.14
CA GLU A 111 11.18 -9.49 27.10
C GLU A 111 11.60 -10.95 27.31
N LYS A 112 12.53 -11.43 26.49
CA LYS A 112 13.23 -12.68 26.73
C LYS A 112 14.15 -12.44 27.91
N GLU A 113 13.87 -13.10 29.03
CA GLU A 113 14.78 -13.19 30.17
C GLU A 113 16.20 -13.44 29.65
N ILE A 114 17.08 -12.46 29.84
CA ILE A 114 18.46 -12.53 29.39
C ILE A 114 19.17 -13.53 30.30
N GLY A 115 19.31 -14.77 29.81
CA GLY A 115 20.21 -15.76 30.38
C GLY A 115 21.63 -15.18 30.50
N THR A 116 22.34 -15.57 31.57
CA THR A 116 23.67 -15.02 31.89
C THR A 116 24.64 -15.12 30.71
N ILE A 117 25.55 -14.14 30.62
CA ILE A 117 26.56 -13.96 29.56
C ILE A 117 27.38 -15.24 29.28
N GLU A 118 27.52 -16.11 30.26
CA GLU A 118 28.21 -17.41 30.12
C GLU A 118 27.43 -18.41 29.27
N SER A 119 26.10 -18.40 29.30
CA SER A 119 25.27 -19.27 28.45
C SER A 119 25.29 -18.88 26.96
N LEU A 120 25.43 -17.58 26.66
CA LEU A 120 25.49 -17.06 25.29
C LEU A 120 26.83 -17.35 24.60
N ARG A 121 27.92 -17.51 25.37
CA ARG A 121 29.26 -17.76 24.82
C ARG A 121 29.44 -19.19 24.31
N ASP A 122 28.74 -20.15 24.88
CA ASP A 122 28.79 -21.56 24.44
C ASP A 122 27.91 -21.80 23.21
N SER A 123 26.83 -21.05 23.01
CA SER A 123 26.01 -21.13 21.79
C SER A 123 26.69 -20.52 20.56
N PHE A 124 27.62 -19.57 20.73
CA PHE A 124 28.27 -18.87 19.61
C PHE A 124 29.41 -19.65 18.94
N LYS A 125 29.78 -20.83 19.44
CA LYS A 125 30.95 -21.60 18.95
C LYS A 125 30.61 -22.77 18.03
N SER A 126 29.35 -23.09 17.75
CA SER A 126 29.01 -24.22 16.88
C SER A 126 28.71 -23.87 15.42
N ASP A 127 28.51 -22.61 15.05
CA ASP A 127 27.90 -22.28 13.75
C ASP A 127 28.91 -21.68 12.76
N HIS A 128 30.13 -22.21 12.74
CA HIS A 128 31.08 -22.05 11.64
C HIS A 128 31.24 -23.37 10.90
N GLU A 129 30.19 -23.77 10.21
CA GLU A 129 30.30 -24.58 8.99
C GLU A 129 29.70 -23.80 7.83
N GLU A 130 30.47 -23.74 6.74
CA GLU A 130 30.23 -22.98 5.52
C GLU A 130 28.98 -23.46 4.77
N ASP A 131 27.79 -22.92 5.07
CA ASP A 131 26.65 -23.04 4.17
C ASP A 131 26.64 -21.86 3.18
N SER A 132 27.27 -22.11 2.04
CA SER A 132 27.33 -21.26 0.85
C SER A 132 26.06 -21.25 0.00
N GLU A 133 24.91 -21.63 0.57
CA GLU A 133 23.62 -21.54 -0.12
C GLU A 133 23.00 -20.18 0.18
N LEU A 134 23.01 -19.29 -0.82
CA LEU A 134 22.17 -18.10 -0.86
C LEU A 134 20.73 -18.55 -0.59
N LYS A 135 20.24 -18.35 0.64
CA LYS A 135 18.82 -18.51 0.96
C LYS A 135 18.08 -17.54 0.06
N GLU A 136 17.41 -18.07 -0.97
CA GLU A 136 16.44 -17.32 -1.76
C GLU A 136 15.53 -16.61 -0.78
N PHE A 137 15.61 -15.27 -0.80
CA PHE A 137 14.74 -14.43 -0.03
C PHE A 137 13.33 -14.68 -0.55
N ASN A 138 12.58 -15.49 0.19
CA ASN A 138 11.27 -15.95 -0.23
C ASN A 138 10.32 -14.76 -0.12
N TRP A 139 10.11 -14.08 -1.24
CA TRP A 139 9.20 -12.94 -1.30
C TRP A 139 7.79 -13.41 -0.98
N PRO A 140 6.99 -12.66 -0.20
CA PRO A 140 5.63 -13.06 0.12
C PRO A 140 4.87 -13.42 -1.15
N ASP A 141 4.06 -14.47 -1.07
CA ASP A 141 3.19 -14.91 -2.16
C ASP A 141 2.13 -13.81 -2.41
N TYR A 142 2.43 -12.87 -3.32
CA TYR A 142 1.60 -11.72 -3.62
C TYR A 142 0.21 -12.11 -4.17
N ASP A 143 0.06 -13.32 -4.73
CA ASP A 143 -1.24 -13.87 -5.16
C ASP A 143 -2.15 -14.19 -3.96
N LYS A 144 -1.59 -14.33 -2.76
CA LYS A 144 -2.34 -14.52 -1.50
C LYS A 144 -2.53 -13.23 -0.71
N MET A 145 -1.71 -12.21 -0.96
CA MET A 145 -1.62 -10.98 -0.14
C MET A 145 -2.75 -9.96 -0.38
N GLY A 146 -3.76 -10.30 -1.17
CA GLY A 146 -4.92 -9.45 -1.46
C GLY A 146 -6.27 -10.17 -1.49
N GLN A 147 -6.34 -11.42 -1.00
CA GLN A 147 -7.60 -12.20 -1.09
C GLN A 147 -8.66 -11.78 -0.06
N ASP A 148 -8.24 -11.26 1.09
CA ASP A 148 -9.15 -10.71 2.10
C ASP A 148 -8.83 -9.25 2.38
N ILE A 149 -9.46 -8.35 1.62
CA ILE A 149 -9.29 -6.90 1.79
C ILE A 149 -10.17 -6.32 2.91
N LEU A 150 -11.06 -7.12 3.50
CA LEU A 150 -12.02 -6.65 4.50
C LEU A 150 -11.38 -6.05 5.76
N PRO A 151 -10.21 -6.51 6.25
CA PRO A 151 -9.50 -5.84 7.34
C PRO A 151 -9.08 -4.40 7.02
N ASN A 152 -9.00 -4.05 5.74
CA ASN A 152 -8.50 -2.75 5.25
C ASN A 152 -9.62 -1.80 4.83
N ILE A 153 -10.88 -2.15 5.12
CA ILE A 153 -12.05 -1.35 4.76
C ILE A 153 -12.89 -1.09 6.02
N ARG A 154 -13.18 0.17 6.32
CA ARG A 154 -14.04 0.57 7.45
C ARG A 154 -14.87 1.81 7.13
N MET A 155 -15.95 2.04 7.87
CA MET A 155 -16.62 3.34 7.84
C MET A 155 -15.74 4.39 8.49
N VAL A 156 -15.60 5.56 7.87
CA VAL A 156 -14.79 6.66 8.43
C VAL A 156 -15.29 7.07 9.82
N GLY A 157 -16.61 7.08 10.04
CA GLY A 157 -17.22 7.39 11.34
C GLY A 157 -16.90 6.41 12.47
N GLU A 158 -16.35 5.23 12.16
CA GLU A 158 -15.94 4.22 13.14
C GLU A 158 -14.44 4.30 13.48
N LEU A 159 -13.67 5.09 12.73
CA LEU A 159 -12.23 5.21 12.96
C LEU A 159 -11.95 5.92 14.28
N ASN A 160 -10.99 5.38 15.05
CA ASN A 160 -10.38 6.14 16.13
C ASN A 160 -9.49 7.23 15.54
N LEU A 161 -9.97 8.47 15.59
CA LEU A 161 -9.28 9.68 15.12
C LEU A 161 -8.68 10.49 16.27
N ASP A 162 -8.93 10.08 17.51
CA ASP A 162 -8.35 10.74 18.67
C ASP A 162 -6.95 10.18 18.91
N THR A 163 -5.99 11.07 19.17
CA THR A 163 -4.63 10.72 19.56
C THR A 163 -4.71 10.02 20.92
N ASP A 164 -4.44 8.70 20.98
CA ASP A 164 -4.20 8.07 22.27
C ASP A 164 -2.78 8.37 22.76
N ASP A 165 -2.53 8.13 24.05
CA ASP A 165 -1.22 8.33 24.69
C ASP A 165 -0.10 7.43 24.10
N HIS A 166 -0.46 6.50 23.20
CA HIS A 166 0.45 5.58 22.50
C HIS A 166 0.66 5.96 21.02
N GLY A 167 0.04 7.05 20.53
CA GLY A 167 0.13 7.48 19.14
C GLY A 167 -0.69 6.64 18.15
N ASN A 168 -1.60 5.78 18.61
CA ASN A 168 -2.47 4.97 17.74
C ASN A 168 -3.70 5.77 17.31
N HIS A 169 -3.52 6.62 16.31
CA HIS A 169 -4.63 7.25 15.59
C HIS A 169 -4.59 6.83 14.12
N HIS A 170 -5.75 6.57 13.51
CA HIS A 170 -5.84 6.17 12.11
C HIS A 170 -5.65 7.37 11.16
N ILE A 171 -4.53 8.09 11.31
CA ILE A 171 -4.18 9.21 10.45
C ILE A 171 -3.25 8.71 9.35
N PRO A 172 -3.72 8.68 8.08
CA PRO A 172 -2.90 8.20 6.98
C PRO A 172 -1.91 9.29 6.55
N PHE A 173 -0.84 8.89 5.87
CA PHE A 173 0.08 9.85 5.24
C PHE A 173 -0.59 10.69 4.14
N ALA A 174 -1.53 10.09 3.40
CA ALA A 174 -2.27 10.75 2.33
C ALA A 174 -3.74 10.28 2.29
N ILE A 175 -4.62 11.17 1.84
CA ILE A 175 -6.06 10.96 1.67
C ILE A 175 -6.45 11.35 0.25
N ILE A 176 -7.16 10.44 -0.43
CA ILE A 176 -7.87 10.76 -1.67
C ILE A 176 -9.35 10.89 -1.34
N THR A 177 -9.92 12.06 -1.58
CA THR A 177 -11.34 12.35 -1.35
C THR A 177 -12.20 11.85 -2.53
N PRO A 178 -13.53 11.75 -2.35
CA PRO A 178 -14.42 11.21 -3.39
C PRO A 178 -14.50 12.00 -4.70
N ASP A 179 -14.19 13.29 -4.65
CA ASP A 179 -14.05 14.17 -5.82
C ASP A 179 -12.70 14.01 -6.53
N GLY A 180 -11.81 13.17 -5.99
CA GLY A 180 -10.51 12.86 -6.56
C GLY A 180 -9.40 13.82 -6.13
N GLU A 181 -9.65 14.72 -5.17
CA GLU A 181 -8.59 15.57 -4.63
C GLU A 181 -7.60 14.76 -3.78
N TRP A 182 -6.32 15.11 -3.90
CA TRP A 182 -5.23 14.46 -3.20
C TRP A 182 -4.69 15.37 -2.10
N HIS A 183 -4.74 14.89 -0.86
CA HIS A 183 -4.19 15.56 0.32
C HIS A 183 -3.10 14.69 0.93
N GLU A 184 -1.96 15.27 1.33
CA GLU A 184 -0.85 14.51 1.91
C GLU A 184 -0.04 15.31 2.92
N LYS A 185 0.61 14.59 3.84
CA LYS A 185 1.50 15.15 4.85
C LYS A 185 2.71 15.86 4.24
N GLY A 186 3.22 15.37 3.13
CA GLY A 186 4.41 15.93 2.48
C GLY A 186 4.73 15.17 1.20
N GLN A 187 5.77 15.62 0.52
CA GLN A 187 6.23 15.00 -0.71
C GLN A 187 7.11 13.79 -0.38
N MET A 188 6.66 12.61 -0.81
CA MET A 188 7.43 11.37 -0.66
C MET A 188 8.61 11.36 -1.63
N CYS A 189 9.78 10.99 -1.12
CA CYS A 189 11.02 10.84 -1.87
C CYS A 189 11.55 9.40 -1.70
N TRP A 190 12.68 9.11 -2.35
CA TRP A 190 13.37 7.83 -2.22
C TRP A 190 13.62 7.46 -0.76
N PHE A 191 13.55 6.16 -0.48
CA PHE A 191 13.79 5.57 0.86
C PHE A 191 12.88 6.09 1.98
N ALA A 192 11.61 6.38 1.65
CA ALA A 192 10.63 6.93 2.59
C ALA A 192 11.04 8.27 3.23
N CYS A 193 12.00 8.99 2.62
CA CYS A 193 12.29 10.35 3.00
C CYS A 193 11.12 11.25 2.62
N VAL A 194 10.71 12.15 3.50
CA VAL A 194 9.64 13.11 3.25
C VAL A 194 10.24 14.51 3.19
N SER A 195 9.77 15.30 2.22
CA SER A 195 10.12 16.71 2.07
C SER A 195 8.87 17.58 2.13
N ASN A 196 9.04 18.87 2.48
CA ASN A 196 7.94 19.83 2.57
C ASN A 196 6.79 19.36 3.47
N GLU A 197 7.12 18.83 4.65
CA GLU A 197 6.12 18.34 5.59
C GLU A 197 5.19 19.46 6.09
N ASN A 198 3.89 19.18 6.02
CA ASN A 198 2.84 19.96 6.66
C ASN A 198 2.79 19.59 8.15
N VAL A 199 3.15 20.56 8.99
CA VAL A 199 3.15 20.42 10.45
C VAL A 199 1.73 20.28 11.03
N ASP A 200 0.72 20.76 10.32
CA ASP A 200 -0.68 20.73 10.74
C ASP A 200 -1.45 19.54 10.13
N TRP A 201 -0.74 18.60 9.49
CA TRP A 201 -1.33 17.49 8.74
C TRP A 201 -2.33 16.67 9.57
N ASP A 202 -2.00 16.33 10.81
CA ASP A 202 -2.86 15.48 11.62
C ASP A 202 -4.24 16.14 11.84
N GLN A 203 -4.25 17.46 12.09
CA GLN A 203 -5.48 18.22 12.26
C GLN A 203 -6.27 18.30 10.95
N GLU A 204 -5.61 18.62 9.83
CA GLU A 204 -6.24 18.68 8.51
C GLU A 204 -6.84 17.32 8.09
N ALA A 205 -6.09 16.24 8.29
CA ALA A 205 -6.53 14.89 7.99
C ALA A 205 -7.76 14.51 8.83
N VAL A 206 -7.76 14.84 10.13
CA VAL A 206 -8.93 14.65 11.01
C VAL A 206 -10.14 15.43 10.50
N GLU A 207 -9.97 16.67 10.07
CA GLU A 207 -11.06 17.49 9.52
C GLU A 207 -11.64 16.89 8.23
N ILE A 208 -10.78 16.44 7.32
CA ILE A 208 -11.18 15.75 6.09
C ILE A 208 -11.99 14.49 6.46
N LEU A 209 -11.48 13.63 7.34
CA LEU A 209 -12.16 12.40 7.74
C LEU A 209 -13.50 12.70 8.45
N LYS A 210 -13.55 13.69 9.34
CA LYS A 210 -14.78 14.10 10.02
C LYS A 210 -15.86 14.63 9.05
N LYS A 211 -15.47 15.23 7.93
CA LYS A 211 -16.39 15.67 6.86
C LYS A 211 -16.98 14.48 6.08
N HIS A 212 -16.30 13.34 6.07
CA HIS A 212 -16.65 12.15 5.28
C HIS A 212 -17.02 10.94 6.14
N LYS A 213 -17.62 11.14 7.32
CA LYS A 213 -17.95 10.06 8.28
C LYS A 213 -18.82 8.93 7.72
N ASP A 214 -19.65 9.25 6.74
CA ASP A 214 -20.56 8.34 6.03
C ASP A 214 -19.89 7.63 4.83
N HIS A 215 -18.59 7.84 4.60
CA HIS A 215 -17.82 7.20 3.54
C HIS A 215 -17.10 5.96 4.06
N LEU A 216 -16.72 5.09 3.12
CA LEU A 216 -15.79 3.99 3.38
C LEU A 216 -14.36 4.49 3.27
N ALA A 217 -13.55 4.24 4.29
CA ALA A 217 -12.10 4.33 4.25
C ALA A 217 -11.52 3.01 3.75
N VAL A 218 -10.62 3.09 2.76
CA VAL A 218 -9.80 1.97 2.30
C VAL A 218 -8.33 2.27 2.59
N ALA A 219 -7.69 1.41 3.37
CA ALA A 219 -6.24 1.46 3.59
C ALA A 219 -5.52 0.93 2.35
N VAL A 220 -4.64 1.76 1.80
CA VAL A 220 -3.88 1.45 0.59
C VAL A 220 -2.43 1.76 0.89
N ASP A 221 -1.60 0.75 0.72
CA ASP A 221 -0.15 0.86 0.70
C ASP A 221 0.30 1.37 -0.67
N LEU A 222 1.08 2.44 -0.67
CA LEU A 222 1.55 3.10 -1.88
C LEU A 222 3.07 3.00 -1.92
N HIS A 223 3.60 2.74 -3.10
CA HIS A 223 5.02 2.56 -3.33
C HIS A 223 5.50 3.42 -4.49
N ILE A 224 6.70 3.96 -4.31
CA ILE A 224 7.57 4.49 -5.36
C ILE A 224 8.59 3.37 -5.62
#